data_AF-A0A800FWW7-F1
#
_entry.id   AF-A0A800FWW7-F1
#
_cell.length_a   1.000
_cell.length_b   1.000
_cell.length_c   1.000
_cell.angle_alpha   90.00
_cell.angle_beta   90.00
_cell.angle_gamma   90.00
#
_symmetry.space_group_name_H-M   'P 1'
#
loop_
_entity.id
_entity.type
_entity.pdbx_description
1 polymer ?
#
loop_
_entity_poly.entity_id
_entity_poly.type
_entity_poly.pdbx_seq_one_letter_code
_entity_poly.pdbx_strand_id
1 'polypeptide(L)'
;MSAFEGFLEDLGESRHLEGSELAHGVRQLALERFGPLAKVVLEHWGISRTADLGDIVYALIDCGVLVQESGDCREDFCDVFDFEEVFEKNYPWSPGA
;
A
#
# COMPACT_ATOMS: atom_id res chain seq x y z
N MET A 1 -4.92 31.81 15.53
CA MET A 1 -5.75 30.63 15.82
C MET A 1 -6.11 29.85 14.55
N SER A 2 -6.06 30.43 13.34
CA SER A 2 -6.43 29.71 12.09
C SER A 2 -5.44 28.68 11.55
N ALA A 3 -4.16 28.71 11.95
CA ALA A 3 -3.17 27.75 11.45
C ALA A 3 -3.35 26.33 12.04
N PHE A 4 -4.01 26.21 13.20
CA PHE A 4 -4.25 24.92 13.85
C PHE A 4 -5.56 24.29 13.36
N GLU A 5 -6.58 25.09 13.04
CA GLU A 5 -7.82 24.61 12.40
C GLU A 5 -7.53 24.03 11.02
N GLY A 6 -6.73 24.70 10.17
CA GLY A 6 -6.35 24.15 8.87
C GLY A 6 -5.53 22.85 8.96
N PHE A 7 -4.71 22.70 10.02
CA PHE A 7 -3.98 21.46 10.27
C PHE A 7 -4.89 20.33 10.77
N LEU A 8 -5.95 20.66 11.51
CA LEU A 8 -6.96 19.68 11.93
C LEU A 8 -7.92 19.30 10.80
N GLU A 9 -8.18 20.20 9.84
CA GLU A 9 -8.88 19.89 8.59
C GLU A 9 -8.04 18.94 7.71
N ASP A 10 -6.74 19.22 7.53
CA ASP A 10 -5.80 18.31 6.83
C ASP A 10 -5.66 16.93 7.49
N LEU A 11 -5.90 16.82 8.80
CA LEU A 11 -5.90 15.55 9.55
C LEU A 11 -7.27 14.86 9.57
N GLY A 12 -8.35 15.61 9.34
CA GLY A 12 -9.75 15.15 9.37
C GLY A 12 -10.24 14.70 7.99
N GLU A 13 -9.69 15.26 6.92
CA GLU A 13 -9.67 14.62 5.63
C GLU A 13 -8.73 13.43 5.76
N SER A 14 -9.29 12.25 6.03
CA SER A 14 -8.60 11.01 5.73
C SER A 14 -8.17 11.14 4.27
N ARG A 15 -6.90 11.49 4.01
CA ARG A 15 -6.38 11.64 2.65
C ARG A 15 -6.74 10.35 1.95
N HIS A 16 -7.70 10.45 1.04
CA HIS A 16 -8.13 9.33 0.26
C HIS A 16 -6.92 8.92 -0.56
N LEU A 17 -6.46 7.70 -0.31
CA LEU A 17 -5.34 7.12 -1.02
C LEU A 17 -5.93 6.30 -2.13
N GLU A 18 -5.56 6.61 -3.37
CA GLU A 18 -5.90 5.74 -4.49
C GLU A 18 -5.33 4.33 -4.22
N GLY A 19 -5.97 3.29 -4.76
CA GLY A 19 -5.51 1.91 -4.55
C GLY A 19 -4.05 1.69 -4.94
N SER A 20 -3.59 2.41 -5.97
CA SER A 20 -2.20 2.44 -6.42
C SER A 20 -1.26 3.06 -5.37
N GLU A 21 -1.64 4.19 -4.76
CA GLU A 21 -0.87 4.86 -3.70
C GLU A 21 -0.78 3.97 -2.46
N LEU A 22 -1.87 3.31 -2.08
CA LEU A 22 -1.88 2.36 -0.98
C LEU A 22 -0.95 1.18 -1.25
N ALA A 23 -0.99 0.60 -2.45
CA ALA A 23 -0.11 -0.49 -2.84
C ALA A 23 1.37 -0.07 -2.78
N HIS A 24 1.70 1.14 -3.25
CA HIS A 24 3.05 1.70 -3.13
C HIS A 24 3.47 1.97 -1.67
N GLY A 25 2.54 2.44 -0.83
CA GLY A 25 2.76 2.61 0.61
C GLY A 25 3.07 1.27 1.30
N VAL A 26 2.32 0.22 0.99
CA VAL A 26 2.57 -1.14 1.50
C VAL A 26 3.95 -1.63 1.07
N ARG A 27 4.31 -1.45 -0.21
CA ARG A 27 5.65 -1.77 -0.72
C ARG A 27 6.74 -1.10 0.10
N GLN A 28 6.65 0.23 0.27
CA GLN A 28 7.67 1.00 0.98
C GLN A 28 7.78 0.52 2.42
N LEU A 29 6.64 0.36 3.11
CA LEU A 29 6.61 -0.11 4.49
C LEU A 29 7.21 -1.52 4.64
N ALA A 30 6.93 -2.43 3.70
CA ALA A 30 7.47 -3.77 3.71
C ALA A 30 9.00 -3.78 3.54
N LEU A 31 9.51 -2.97 2.61
CA LEU A 31 10.96 -2.80 2.42
C LEU A 31 11.63 -2.17 3.65
N GLU A 32 11.02 -1.16 4.25
CA GLU A 32 11.56 -0.50 5.47
C GLU A 32 11.60 -1.45 6.68
N ARG A 33 10.58 -2.29 6.85
CA ARG A 33 10.45 -3.17 8.02
C ARG A 33 11.20 -4.49 7.89
N PHE A 34 11.16 -5.10 6.71
CA PHE A 34 11.63 -6.47 6.49
C PHE A 34 12.84 -6.55 5.57
N GLY A 35 13.17 -5.44 4.89
CA GLY A 35 14.33 -5.37 4.02
C GLY A 35 14.32 -6.48 2.96
N PRO A 36 15.41 -7.28 2.83
CA PRO A 36 15.49 -8.32 1.79
C PRO A 36 14.46 -9.44 1.99
N LEU A 37 13.89 -9.56 3.19
CA LEU A 37 12.88 -10.57 3.51
C LEU A 37 11.46 -10.09 3.18
N ALA A 38 11.28 -8.85 2.70
CA ALA A 38 9.95 -8.29 2.42
C ALA A 38 9.10 -9.20 1.51
N LYS A 39 9.68 -9.71 0.42
CA LYS A 39 8.99 -10.65 -0.47
C LYS A 39 8.52 -11.90 0.27
N VAL A 40 9.42 -12.57 0.97
CA VAL A 40 9.13 -13.82 1.69
C VAL A 40 8.06 -13.62 2.75
N VAL A 41 8.09 -12.50 3.47
CA VAL A 41 7.10 -12.16 4.49
C VAL A 41 5.73 -11.92 3.87
N LEU A 42 5.65 -11.14 2.78
CA LEU A 42 4.39 -10.87 2.08
C LEU A 42 3.82 -12.16 1.48
N GLU A 43 4.64 -12.98 0.84
CA GLU A 43 4.23 -14.28 0.29
C GLU A 43 3.71 -15.22 1.38
N HIS A 44 4.34 -15.22 2.56
CA HIS A 44 3.88 -16.01 3.70
C HIS A 44 2.50 -15.55 4.21
N TRP A 45 2.16 -14.27 4.06
CA TRP A 45 0.82 -13.75 4.34
C TRP A 45 -0.17 -13.98 3.20
N GLY A 46 0.26 -14.61 2.10
CA GLY A 46 -0.56 -14.86 0.91
C GLY A 46 -0.62 -13.67 -0.04
N ILE A 47 0.28 -12.69 0.08
CA ILE A 47 0.37 -11.51 -0.78
C ILE A 47 1.52 -11.70 -1.76
N SER A 48 1.18 -11.98 -3.02
CA SER A 48 2.14 -12.30 -4.10
C SER A 48 2.08 -11.32 -5.27
N ARG A 49 1.00 -10.54 -5.37
CA ARG A 49 0.75 -9.53 -6.39
C ARG A 49 -0.06 -8.38 -5.80
N THR A 50 -0.06 -7.24 -6.49
CA THR A 50 -0.76 -6.04 -6.01
C THR A 50 -2.26 -6.26 -5.90
N ALA A 51 -2.85 -7.11 -6.75
CA ALA A 51 -4.26 -7.48 -6.68
C ALA A 51 -4.65 -8.13 -5.34
N ASP A 52 -3.74 -8.88 -4.71
CA ASP A 52 -4.02 -9.53 -3.41
C ASP A 52 -4.17 -8.47 -2.29
N LEU A 53 -3.54 -7.30 -2.43
CA LEU A 53 -3.76 -6.15 -1.54
C LEU A 53 -5.17 -5.58 -1.73
N GLY A 54 -5.63 -5.49 -2.99
CA GLY A 54 -6.99 -5.09 -3.31
C GLY A 54 -8.02 -6.01 -2.66
N ASP A 55 -7.81 -7.32 -2.74
CA ASP A 55 -8.68 -8.31 -2.08
C ASP A 55 -8.75 -8.10 -0.56
N ILE A 56 -7.62 -7.79 0.10
CA ILE A 56 -7.58 -7.47 1.53
C ILE A 56 -8.35 -6.19 1.85
N VAL A 57 -8.12 -5.12 1.09
CA VAL A 57 -8.78 -3.81 1.28
C VAL A 57 -10.29 -3.96 1.12
N TYR A 58 -10.74 -4.67 0.09
CA TYR A 58 -12.16 -4.89 -0.12
C TYR A 58 -12.78 -5.84 0.88
N ALA A 59 -12.05 -6.83 1.38
CA ALA A 59 -12.53 -7.63 2.52
C ALA A 59 -12.72 -6.77 3.77
N LEU A 60 -11.88 -5.75 3.99
CA LEU A 60 -12.04 -4.79 5.09
C LEU A 60 -13.21 -3.84 4.87
N ILE A 61 -13.49 -3.45 3.62
CA ILE A 61 -14.71 -2.69 3.25
C ILE A 61 -15.95 -3.53 3.53
N ASP A 62 -15.98 -4.79 3.08
CA ASP A 62 -17.09 -5.72 3.29
C ASP A 62 -17.34 -5.99 4.78
N CYS A 63 -16.28 -5.98 5.60
CA CYS A 63 -16.37 -6.08 7.06
C CYS A 63 -16.77 -4.76 7.76
N GLY A 64 -16.91 -3.65 7.04
CA GLY A 64 -17.23 -2.33 7.58
C GLY A 64 -16.09 -1.67 8.36
N VAL A 65 -14.84 -2.12 8.17
CA VAL A 65 -13.63 -1.54 8.78
C VAL A 65 -13.13 -0.34 7.97
N LEU A 66 -13.21 -0.44 6.65
CA LEU A 66 -12.90 0.65 5.72
C LEU A 66 -14.16 1.11 5.00
N VAL A 67 -14.13 2.34 4.48
CA VAL A 67 -15.20 2.91 3.65
C VAL A 67 -14.67 3.08 2.25
N GLN A 68 -15.42 2.60 1.26
CA GLN A 68 -15.14 2.81 -0.16
C GLN A 68 -15.61 4.20 -0.59
N GLU A 69 -14.85 4.87 -1.46
CA GLU A 69 -15.28 6.10 -2.09
C GLU A 69 -15.96 5.89 -3.45
N SER A 70 -16.62 6.94 -3.93
CA SER A 70 -17.19 6.95 -5.28
C SER A 70 -16.10 6.97 -6.34
N GLY A 71 -15.78 5.80 -6.90
CA GLY A 71 -14.81 5.66 -7.98
C GLY A 71 -13.80 4.54 -7.74
N ASP A 72 -13.60 4.15 -6.48
CA ASP A 72 -12.69 3.05 -6.14
C ASP A 72 -13.18 1.74 -6.73
N CYS A 73 -12.27 0.99 -7.33
CA CYS A 73 -12.51 -0.35 -7.85
C CYS A 73 -11.39 -1.30 -7.44
N ARG A 74 -11.63 -2.62 -7.51
CA ARG A 74 -10.59 -3.62 -7.15
C ARG A 74 -9.46 -3.58 -8.16
N GLU A 75 -9.80 -3.21 -9.39
CA GLU A 75 -8.91 -3.08 -10.53
C GLU A 75 -7.84 -2.00 -10.32
N ASP A 76 -8.04 -1.03 -9.41
CA ASP A 76 -7.04 -0.03 -9.03
C ASP A 76 -5.79 -0.65 -8.38
N PHE A 77 -5.90 -1.91 -7.93
CA PHE A 77 -4.81 -2.69 -7.37
C PHE A 77 -4.19 -3.67 -8.38
N CYS A 78 -4.73 -3.80 -9.58
CA CYS A 78 -4.20 -4.71 -10.59
C CYS A 78 -2.96 -4.12 -11.26
N ASP A 79 -1.90 -4.93 -11.39
CA ASP A 79 -0.67 -4.59 -12.13
C ASP A 79 -0.02 -3.25 -11.77
N VAL A 80 -0.13 -2.81 -10.49
CA VAL A 80 0.44 -1.54 -10.02
C VAL A 80 1.98 -1.58 -10.03
N PHE A 81 2.55 -2.72 -9.65
CA PHE A 81 3.97 -2.99 -9.80
C PHE A 81 4.24 -4.51 -9.80
N ASP A 82 5.39 -4.89 -10.38
CA ASP A 82 5.85 -6.27 -10.36
C ASP A 82 6.62 -6.58 -9.06
N PHE A 83 6.20 -7.64 -8.35
CA PHE A 83 6.80 -8.03 -7.08
C PHE A 83 8.25 -8.50 -7.23
N GLU A 84 8.58 -9.19 -8.32
CA GLU A 84 9.94 -9.66 -8.58
C GLU A 84 10.88 -8.49 -8.84
N GLU A 85 10.45 -7.52 -9.66
CA GLU A 85 11.19 -6.30 -9.94
C GLU A 85 11.45 -5.50 -8.66
N VAL A 86 10.42 -5.30 -7.85
CA VAL A 86 10.47 -4.42 -6.69
C VAL A 86 11.22 -5.01 -5.51
N PHE A 87 10.99 -6.29 -5.19
CA PHE A 87 11.52 -6.88 -3.97
C PHE A 87 12.79 -7.71 -4.19
N GLU A 88 13.12 -8.10 -5.43
CA GLU A 88 14.36 -8.84 -5.72
C GLU A 88 15.36 -8.01 -6.52
N LYS A 89 14.95 -7.37 -7.63
CA LYS A 89 15.88 -6.75 -8.58
C LYS A 89 16.29 -5.32 -8.18
N ASN A 90 15.35 -4.53 -7.67
CA ASN A 90 15.57 -3.13 -7.29
C ASN A 90 15.73 -2.94 -5.77
N TYR A 91 16.40 -3.88 -5.10
CA TYR A 91 16.65 -3.76 -3.68
C TYR A 91 17.65 -2.61 -3.40
N PRO A 92 17.32 -1.61 -2.54
CA PRO A 92 18.11 -0.40 -2.36
C PRO A 92 19.47 -0.61 -1.66
N TRP A 93 19.80 -1.83 -1.25
CA TRP A 93 21.13 -2.20 -0.76
C TRP A 93 21.82 -3.16 -1.74
N SER A 94 22.38 -2.62 -2.81
CA SER A 94 23.57 -3.22 -3.41
C SER A 94 24.80 -2.64 -2.68
N PRO A 95 25.73 -3.45 -2.16
CA PRO A 95 27.02 -2.95 -1.71
C PRO A 95 27.83 -2.51 -2.94
N GLY A 96 27.60 -1.29 -3.41
CA GLY A 96 28.21 -0.77 -4.63
C GLY A 96 27.75 0.63 -5.07
N ALA A 97 27.35 1.49 -4.13
CA ALA A 97 27.19 2.93 -4.36
C ALA A 97 28.26 3.71 -3.56
#